data_AF-A0A968I5Z1-F1
#
_entry.id   AF-A0A968I5Z1-F1
#
_cell.length_a   1.000
_cell.length_b   1.000
_cell.length_c   1.000
_cell.angle_alpha   90.00
_cell.angle_beta   90.00
_cell.angle_gamma   90.00
#
_symmetry.space_group_name_H-M   'P 1'
#
loop_
_entity.id
_entity.type
_entity.pdbx_description
1 polymer ?
#
loop_
_entity_poly.entity_id
_entity_poly.type
_entity_poly.pdbx_seq_one_letter_code
_entity_poly.pdbx_strand_id
1 'polypeptide(L)'
;MLETRIAPSADMPMKEVMDATVISDNRVYSTHHATGEVAVLDASSGRELTRFRELGKPVSLALSGASLFVLDYDGRLLTLNRDSGRVLGEVRLQGNPDRLTVMDDIAFLSDREGFVTSVRTATGKVIGRERLEGVPMDLTPMADGHVAVAVSRRGVIVLDRNLKPLETL
;
A
#
# COMPACT_ATOMS: atom_id res chain seq x y z
N MET A 1 -29.64 13.18 4.37
CA MET A 1 -28.59 14.12 4.80
C MET A 1 -27.41 13.26 5.22
N LEU A 2 -26.27 13.31 4.50
CA LEU A 2 -25.09 12.52 4.86
C LEU A 2 -24.44 13.17 6.10
N GLU A 3 -24.31 12.43 7.21
CA GLU A 3 -23.49 12.89 8.35
C GLU A 3 -22.02 12.65 8.02
N THR A 4 -21.25 13.71 7.81
CA THR A 4 -19.79 13.64 7.76
C THR A 4 -19.26 13.43 9.18
N ARG A 5 -18.70 12.26 9.47
CA ARG A 5 -17.97 11.99 10.72
C ARG A 5 -16.47 12.04 10.44
N ILE A 6 -15.80 13.03 11.02
CA ILE A 6 -14.34 13.17 10.99
C ILE A 6 -13.81 12.48 12.25
N ALA A 7 -12.87 11.54 12.11
CA ALA A 7 -12.19 10.97 13.27
C ALA A 7 -11.43 12.09 14.02
N PRO A 8 -11.47 12.14 15.36
CA PRO A 8 -10.83 13.21 16.11
C PRO A 8 -9.30 13.21 15.85
N SER A 9 -8.76 14.36 15.43
CA SER A 9 -7.31 14.58 15.32
C SER A 9 -6.77 15.18 16.62
N ALA A 10 -5.71 14.59 17.19
CA ALA A 10 -4.85 15.30 18.13
C ALA A 10 -3.97 16.32 17.37
N ASP A 11 -3.57 17.41 18.01
CA ASP A 11 -2.62 18.38 17.45
C ASP A 11 -1.38 17.66 16.91
N MET A 12 -1.07 17.82 15.61
CA MET A 12 0.09 17.20 14.98
C MET A 12 1.30 18.15 14.96
N PRO A 13 2.35 17.85 15.74
CA PRO A 13 3.72 18.19 15.39
C PRO A 13 4.43 16.92 14.90
N MET A 14 3.95 16.28 13.81
CA MET A 14 4.68 15.17 13.18
C MET A 14 4.85 15.47 11.69
N LYS A 15 6.10 15.52 11.24
CA LYS A 15 6.48 16.01 9.92
C LYS A 15 5.92 15.15 8.77
N GLU A 16 5.57 13.89 9.03
CA GLU A 16 5.09 12.94 8.01
C GLU A 16 4.13 11.92 8.66
N VAL A 17 2.83 12.18 8.59
CA VAL A 17 1.80 11.16 8.83
C VAL A 17 1.20 10.82 7.49
N MET A 18 1.18 9.53 7.18
CA MET A 18 0.56 9.02 5.97
C MET A 18 -0.43 7.96 6.35
N ASP A 19 -1.62 8.04 5.77
CA ASP A 19 -2.60 7.01 5.91
C ASP A 19 -3.15 6.62 4.54
N ALA A 20 -3.60 5.36 4.45
CA ALA A 20 -4.19 4.79 3.27
C ALA A 20 -5.54 4.17 3.60
N THR A 21 -6.43 4.21 2.61
CA THR A 21 -7.70 3.48 2.65
C THR A 21 -7.84 2.60 1.43
N VAL A 22 -8.40 1.40 1.61
CA VAL A 22 -8.83 0.52 0.52
C VAL A 22 -10.22 -0.01 0.81
N ILE A 23 -11.03 -0.19 -0.24
CA ILE A 23 -12.41 -0.68 -0.13
C ILE A 23 -12.57 -2.02 -0.86
N SER A 24 -13.26 -2.96 -0.24
CA SER A 24 -13.64 -4.24 -0.85
C SER A 24 -14.79 -4.88 -0.09
N ASP A 25 -15.76 -5.45 -0.81
CA ASP A 25 -16.89 -6.22 -0.25
C ASP A 25 -17.61 -5.51 0.92
N ASN A 26 -18.05 -4.27 0.69
CA ASN A 26 -18.70 -3.41 1.70
C ASN A 26 -17.86 -3.17 2.97
N ARG A 27 -16.52 -3.32 2.89
CA ARG A 27 -15.60 -2.95 3.95
C ARG A 27 -14.59 -1.92 3.48
N VAL A 28 -14.33 -0.92 4.32
CA VAL A 28 -13.21 0.01 4.19
C VAL A 28 -12.14 -0.39 5.20
N TYR A 29 -10.91 -0.55 4.74
CA TYR A 29 -9.74 -0.74 5.58
C TYR A 29 -8.99 0.59 5.59
N SER A 30 -8.72 1.15 6.77
CA SER A 30 -8.01 2.42 6.93
C SER A 30 -6.83 2.21 7.85
N THR A 31 -5.64 2.61 7.44
CA THR A 31 -4.50 2.67 8.35
C THR A 31 -4.71 3.73 9.42
N HIS A 32 -4.02 3.55 10.52
CA HIS A 32 -3.76 4.57 11.51
C HIS A 32 -2.27 4.51 11.86
N HIS A 33 -1.48 5.29 11.12
CA HIS A 33 -0.02 5.29 11.17
C HIS A 33 0.54 5.42 12.59
N ALA A 34 0.00 6.36 13.38
CA ALA A 34 0.53 6.67 14.70
C ALA A 34 0.27 5.58 15.76
N THR A 35 -0.79 4.77 15.60
CA THR A 35 -1.11 3.70 16.56
C THR A 35 -0.65 2.33 16.07
N GLY A 36 -0.25 2.21 14.80
CA GLY A 36 0.14 0.93 14.21
C GLY A 36 -1.02 0.00 13.95
N GLU A 37 -2.16 0.56 13.52
CA GLU A 37 -3.42 -0.16 13.40
C GLU A 37 -4.01 -0.05 12.00
N VAL A 38 -4.90 -0.99 11.68
CA VAL A 38 -5.82 -0.87 10.54
C VAL A 38 -7.24 -1.01 11.07
N ALA A 39 -8.03 0.06 10.98
CA ALA A 39 -9.46 0.04 11.26
C ALA A 39 -10.21 -0.58 10.07
N VAL A 40 -11.22 -1.39 10.35
CA VAL A 40 -12.11 -1.96 9.35
C VAL A 40 -13.51 -1.43 9.61
N LEU A 41 -14.11 -0.80 8.60
CA LEU A 41 -15.40 -0.15 8.69
C LEU A 41 -16.38 -0.81 7.72
N ASP A 42 -17.67 -0.81 8.07
CA ASP A 42 -18.74 -1.09 7.11
C ASP A 42 -18.86 0.10 6.15
N ALA A 43 -18.70 -0.14 4.85
CA ALA A 43 -18.62 0.93 3.86
C ALA A 43 -19.95 1.68 3.67
N SER A 44 -21.07 1.01 3.91
CA SER A 44 -22.41 1.58 3.77
C SER A 44 -22.78 2.51 4.92
N SER A 45 -22.36 2.19 6.14
CA SER A 45 -22.73 2.91 7.36
C SER A 45 -21.60 3.72 8.00
N GLY A 46 -20.35 3.47 7.61
CA GLY A 46 -19.16 4.07 8.23
C GLY A 46 -18.88 3.56 9.65
N ARG A 47 -19.59 2.53 10.12
CA ARG A 47 -19.40 1.98 11.47
C ARG A 47 -18.12 1.13 11.51
N GLU A 48 -17.27 1.36 12.51
CA GLU A 48 -16.15 0.46 12.79
C GLU A 48 -16.65 -0.94 13.15
N LEU A 49 -16.14 -1.94 12.42
CA LEU A 49 -16.41 -3.35 12.61
C LEU A 49 -15.37 -3.97 13.54
N THR A 50 -14.09 -3.68 13.28
CA THR A 50 -12.96 -4.22 14.03
C THR A 50 -11.69 -3.42 13.75
N ARG A 51 -10.61 -3.79 14.41
CA ARG A 51 -9.30 -3.18 14.29
C ARG A 51 -8.18 -4.21 14.37
N PHE A 52 -7.29 -4.20 13.40
CA PHE A 52 -6.06 -4.98 13.42
C PHE A 52 -4.95 -4.14 14.06
N ARG A 53 -4.15 -4.75 14.94
CA ARG A 53 -3.19 -4.04 15.80
C ARG A 53 -1.77 -4.59 15.61
N GLU A 54 -0.79 -3.88 16.15
CA GLU A 54 0.63 -4.28 16.17
C GLU A 54 1.26 -4.37 14.76
N LEU A 55 0.84 -3.47 13.86
CA LEU A 55 1.24 -3.47 12.44
C LEU A 55 2.37 -2.48 12.12
N GLY A 56 3.10 -2.00 13.14
CA GLY A 56 4.19 -1.05 12.96
C GLY A 56 3.68 0.38 12.73
N LYS A 57 4.04 0.98 11.60
CA LYS A 57 3.63 2.32 11.17
C LYS A 57 3.02 2.26 9.76
N PRO A 58 1.79 1.73 9.62
CA PRO A 58 1.22 1.43 8.31
C PRO A 58 1.02 2.72 7.49
N VAL A 59 1.48 2.70 6.24
CA VAL A 59 1.43 3.85 5.30
C VAL A 59 0.68 3.53 4.01
N SER A 60 0.55 2.25 3.64
CA SER A 60 -0.15 1.83 2.42
C SER A 60 -0.80 0.46 2.58
N LEU A 61 -1.89 0.24 1.85
CA LEU A 61 -2.68 -0.99 1.87
C LEU A 61 -2.94 -1.47 0.45
N ALA A 62 -2.97 -2.79 0.26
CA ALA A 62 -3.49 -3.41 -0.96
C ALA A 62 -4.22 -4.71 -0.63
N LEU A 63 -5.21 -5.06 -1.46
CA LEU A 63 -6.00 -6.29 -1.31
C LEU A 63 -5.77 -7.20 -2.51
N SER A 64 -5.66 -8.51 -2.25
CA SER A 64 -5.75 -9.53 -3.30
C SER A 64 -6.34 -10.81 -2.71
N GLY A 65 -7.49 -11.24 -3.24
CA GLY A 65 -8.26 -12.37 -2.72
C GLY A 65 -8.59 -12.24 -1.23
N ALA A 66 -8.11 -13.19 -0.43
CA ALA A 66 -8.29 -13.25 1.02
C ALA A 66 -7.19 -12.53 1.82
N SER A 67 -6.25 -11.87 1.13
CA SER A 67 -5.08 -11.23 1.74
C SER A 67 -5.22 -9.71 1.74
N LEU A 68 -4.90 -9.11 2.89
CA LEU A 68 -4.61 -7.69 3.04
C LEU A 68 -3.10 -7.53 3.19
N PHE A 69 -2.50 -6.74 2.33
CA PHE A 69 -1.11 -6.36 2.42
C PHE A 69 -1.00 -5.00 3.11
N VAL A 70 -0.10 -4.91 4.08
CA VAL A 70 0.16 -3.70 4.85
C VAL A 70 1.62 -3.33 4.71
N LEU A 71 1.89 -2.19 4.09
CA LEU A 71 3.23 -1.61 4.03
C LEU A 71 3.40 -0.65 5.19
N ASP A 72 4.45 -0.84 6.00
CA ASP A 72 4.81 0.11 7.04
C ASP A 72 5.99 1.01 6.64
N TYR A 73 6.06 2.16 7.30
CA TYR A 73 7.08 3.19 7.08
C TYR A 73 8.52 2.68 7.28
N ASP A 74 8.70 1.68 8.16
CA ASP A 74 10.00 1.11 8.50
C ASP A 74 10.40 -0.03 7.53
N GLY A 75 9.68 -0.18 6.41
CA GLY A 75 10.02 -1.08 5.32
C GLY A 75 9.53 -2.51 5.51
N ARG A 76 8.56 -2.76 6.39
CA ARG A 76 7.93 -4.08 6.53
C ARG A 76 6.71 -4.17 5.62
N LEU A 77 6.69 -5.20 4.78
CA LEU A 77 5.50 -5.63 4.05
C LEU A 77 4.89 -6.83 4.78
N LEU A 78 3.75 -6.61 5.43
CA LEU A 78 2.98 -7.65 6.10
C LEU A 78 1.92 -8.20 5.17
N THR A 79 1.68 -9.51 5.24
CA THR A 79 0.51 -10.16 4.64
C THR A 79 -0.41 -10.63 5.75
N LEU A 80 -1.65 -10.17 5.75
CA LEU A 80 -2.68 -10.50 6.74
C LEU A 80 -3.81 -11.26 6.06
N ASN A 81 -4.47 -12.16 6.80
CA ASN A 81 -5.81 -12.60 6.42
C ASN A 81 -6.78 -11.42 6.57
N ARG A 82 -7.47 -11.04 5.48
CA ARG A 82 -8.28 -9.81 5.43
C ARG A 82 -9.50 -9.78 6.35
N ASP A 83 -9.95 -10.94 6.82
CA ASP A 83 -11.14 -11.07 7.67
C ASP A 83 -10.78 -11.06 9.16
N SER A 84 -9.72 -11.79 9.53
CA SER A 84 -9.30 -11.95 10.92
C SER A 84 -8.21 -10.99 11.36
N GLY A 85 -7.48 -10.38 10.41
CA GLY A 85 -6.30 -9.55 10.70
C GLY A 85 -5.07 -10.35 11.11
N ARG A 86 -5.13 -11.69 11.10
CA ARG A 86 -4.00 -12.54 11.45
C ARG A 86 -2.86 -12.36 10.45
N VAL A 87 -1.66 -12.02 10.95
CA VAL A 87 -0.43 -11.97 10.14
C VAL A 87 -0.08 -13.37 9.64
N LEU A 88 0.08 -13.51 8.33
CA LEU A 88 0.43 -14.73 7.61
C LEU A 88 1.89 -14.74 7.17
N GLY A 89 2.49 -13.56 7.00
CA GLY A 89 3.88 -13.43 6.58
C GLY A 89 4.38 -11.99 6.68
N GLU A 90 5.71 -11.84 6.66
CA GLU A 90 6.41 -10.57 6.72
C GLU A 90 7.64 -10.60 5.81
N VAL A 91 7.90 -9.48 5.13
CA VAL A 91 9.10 -9.23 4.35
C VAL A 91 9.70 -7.91 4.78
N ARG A 92 11.03 -7.87 4.99
CA ARG A 92 11.77 -6.61 5.15
C ARG A 92 12.29 -6.13 3.80
N LEU A 93 11.96 -4.90 3.45
CA LEU A 93 12.36 -4.23 2.23
C LEU A 93 13.54 -3.30 2.50
N GLN A 94 14.24 -2.93 1.44
CA GLN A 94 15.26 -1.89 1.48
C GLN A 94 14.64 -0.52 1.12
N GLY A 95 15.24 0.55 1.62
CA GLY A 95 14.81 1.93 1.38
C GLY A 95 13.64 2.35 2.27
N ASN A 96 12.91 3.39 1.83
CA ASN A 96 11.78 3.99 2.53
C ASN A 96 10.51 3.88 1.69
N PRO A 97 9.78 2.74 1.73
CA PRO A 97 8.62 2.52 0.87
C PRO A 97 7.48 3.53 1.13
N ASP A 98 6.75 3.91 0.08
CA ASP A 98 5.71 4.95 0.14
C ASP A 98 4.32 4.46 -0.26
N ARG A 99 4.21 3.74 -1.38
CA ARG A 99 2.95 3.14 -1.85
C ARG A 99 3.14 1.69 -2.23
N LEU A 100 2.04 0.96 -2.13
CA LEU A 100 1.92 -0.43 -2.51
C LEU A 100 0.73 -0.59 -3.46
N THR A 101 0.91 -1.42 -4.49
CA THR A 101 -0.21 -2.03 -5.22
C THR A 101 0.05 -3.50 -5.49
N VAL A 102 -1.00 -4.27 -5.77
CA VAL A 102 -0.90 -5.69 -6.10
C VAL A 102 -1.54 -5.93 -7.45
N MET A 103 -0.79 -6.59 -8.33
CA MET A 103 -1.25 -7.07 -9.63
C MET A 103 -1.00 -8.58 -9.67
N ASP A 104 -2.08 -9.34 -9.67
CA ASP A 104 -2.07 -10.81 -9.60
C ASP A 104 -1.21 -11.34 -8.43
N ASP A 105 -0.08 -11.97 -8.76
CA ASP A 105 0.84 -12.62 -7.85
C ASP A 105 2.04 -11.73 -7.44
N ILE A 106 2.03 -10.45 -7.84
CA ILE A 106 3.13 -9.52 -7.61
C ILE A 106 2.64 -8.25 -6.90
N ALA A 107 3.28 -7.93 -5.78
CA ALA A 107 3.19 -6.62 -5.13
C ALA A 107 4.26 -5.69 -5.73
N PHE A 108 3.87 -4.48 -6.11
CA PHE A 108 4.76 -3.41 -6.57
C PHE A 108 4.77 -2.30 -5.52
N LEU A 109 5.96 -1.84 -5.14
CA LEU A 109 6.14 -0.84 -4.10
C LEU A 109 7.02 0.29 -4.61
N SER A 110 6.57 1.53 -4.43
CA SER A 110 7.39 2.71 -4.66
C SER A 110 8.15 3.02 -3.38
N ASP A 111 9.33 3.61 -3.50
CA ASP A 111 10.04 4.18 -2.37
C ASP A 111 10.53 5.60 -2.64
N ARG A 112 10.74 6.32 -1.54
CA ARG A 112 11.13 7.73 -1.53
C ARG A 112 12.57 7.97 -1.95
N GLU A 113 13.35 6.91 -2.12
CA GLU A 113 14.73 6.94 -2.59
C GLU A 113 14.84 6.79 -4.11
N GLY A 114 13.71 6.61 -4.79
CA GLY A 114 13.63 6.56 -6.25
C GLY A 114 13.49 5.17 -6.83
N PHE A 115 13.22 4.13 -6.03
CA PHE A 115 13.06 2.77 -6.55
C PHE A 115 11.61 2.32 -6.64
N VAL A 116 11.38 1.39 -7.56
CA VAL A 116 10.24 0.48 -7.52
C VAL A 116 10.74 -0.91 -7.19
N THR A 117 10.13 -1.58 -6.23
CA THR A 117 10.44 -2.96 -5.82
C THR A 117 9.27 -3.86 -6.15
N SER A 118 9.52 -5.07 -6.65
CA SER A 118 8.50 -6.08 -6.89
C SER A 118 8.71 -7.31 -5.99
N VAL A 119 7.63 -7.80 -5.40
CA VAL A 119 7.62 -8.90 -4.43
C VAL A 119 6.59 -9.94 -4.83
N ARG A 120 6.97 -11.22 -4.86
CA ARG A 120 6.03 -12.33 -5.08
C ARG A 120 5.16 -12.50 -3.84
N THR A 121 3.85 -12.26 -3.97
CA THR A 121 2.92 -12.22 -2.84
C THR A 121 2.81 -13.55 -2.09
N ALA A 122 2.89 -14.67 -2.82
CA ALA A 122 2.78 -16.01 -2.25
C ALA A 122 3.96 -16.40 -1.34
N THR A 123 5.14 -15.83 -1.55
CA THR A 123 6.37 -16.26 -0.84
C THR A 123 7.09 -15.13 -0.13
N GLY A 124 6.69 -13.87 -0.34
CA GLY A 124 7.40 -12.70 0.13
C GLY A 124 8.78 -12.49 -0.52
N LYS A 125 9.07 -13.17 -1.64
CA LYS A 125 10.38 -13.08 -2.29
C LYS A 125 10.44 -11.79 -3.11
N VAL A 126 11.44 -10.94 -2.86
CA VAL A 126 11.77 -9.82 -3.75
C VAL A 126 12.26 -10.39 -5.09
N ILE A 127 11.59 -10.02 -6.18
CA ILE A 127 11.86 -10.52 -7.53
C ILE A 127 12.40 -9.43 -8.48
N GLY A 128 12.37 -8.17 -8.06
CA GLY A 128 12.97 -7.06 -8.81
C GLY A 128 13.08 -5.81 -7.95
N ARG A 129 14.05 -4.96 -8.30
CA ARG A 129 14.20 -3.61 -7.74
C ARG A 129 14.86 -2.75 -8.80
N GLU A 130 14.16 -1.71 -9.25
CA GLU A 130 14.61 -0.83 -10.33
C GLU A 130 14.68 0.60 -9.83
N ARG A 131 15.73 1.34 -10.20
CA ARG A 131 15.86 2.75 -9.88
C ARG A 131 15.31 3.58 -11.03
N LEU A 132 14.34 4.43 -10.72
CA LEU A 132 13.79 5.36 -11.69
C LEU A 132 14.52 6.71 -11.65
N GLU A 133 14.44 7.44 -12.75
CA GLU A 133 14.78 8.86 -12.75
C GLU A 133 13.66 9.66 -12.08
N GLY A 134 13.87 10.05 -10.82
CA GLY A 134 12.88 10.77 -10.00
C GLY A 134 12.40 9.92 -8.83
N VAL A 135 11.34 10.40 -8.16
CA VAL A 135 10.75 9.71 -7.01
C VAL A 135 9.40 9.14 -7.42
N PRO A 136 9.23 7.81 -7.48
CA PRO A 136 7.92 7.20 -7.70
C PRO A 136 7.03 7.48 -6.49
N MET A 137 5.81 7.93 -6.76
CA MET A 137 4.82 8.27 -5.75
C MET A 137 3.76 7.17 -5.72
N ASP A 138 2.78 7.25 -6.63
CA ASP A 138 1.69 6.27 -6.73
C ASP A 138 1.93 5.24 -7.83
N LEU A 139 1.34 4.06 -7.64
CA LEU A 139 1.41 2.91 -8.53
C LEU A 139 -0.01 2.41 -8.81
N THR A 140 -0.32 2.08 -10.05
CA THR A 140 -1.65 1.55 -10.41
C THR A 140 -1.51 0.41 -11.43
N PRO A 141 -2.02 -0.79 -11.15
CA PRO A 141 -2.08 -1.89 -12.10
C PRO A 141 -2.93 -1.51 -13.31
N MET A 142 -2.48 -1.89 -14.49
CA MET A 142 -3.19 -1.70 -15.75
C MET A 142 -3.82 -3.02 -16.19
N ALA A 143 -4.91 -2.93 -16.96
CA ALA A 143 -5.67 -4.09 -17.41
C ALA A 143 -4.88 -5.04 -18.34
N ASP A 144 -3.80 -4.55 -18.96
CA ASP A 144 -2.91 -5.29 -19.84
C ASP A 144 -1.72 -5.96 -19.11
N GLY A 145 -1.71 -5.92 -17.78
CA GLY A 145 -0.66 -6.55 -16.96
C GLY A 145 0.59 -5.69 -16.77
N HIS A 146 0.53 -4.40 -17.09
CA HIS A 146 1.55 -3.41 -16.78
C HIS A 146 1.22 -2.63 -15.49
N VAL A 147 2.16 -1.79 -15.04
CA VAL A 147 1.94 -0.87 -13.92
C VAL A 147 2.25 0.56 -14.33
N ALA A 148 1.27 1.45 -14.16
CA ALA A 148 1.48 2.88 -14.28
C ALA A 148 2.09 3.42 -13.00
N VAL A 149 3.12 4.26 -13.12
CA VAL A 149 3.86 4.84 -12.01
C VAL A 149 3.86 6.37 -12.15
N ALA A 150 3.28 7.07 -11.18
CA ALA A 150 3.41 8.51 -11.10
C ALA A 150 4.79 8.85 -10.53
N VAL A 151 5.59 9.63 -11.25
CA VAL A 151 6.96 9.98 -10.89
C VAL A 151 7.10 11.49 -10.74
N SER A 152 7.61 11.93 -9.59
CA SER A 152 7.83 13.34 -9.29
C SER A 152 8.60 14.05 -10.39
N ARG A 153 8.05 15.15 -10.90
CA ARG A 153 8.60 15.98 -12.00
C ARG A 153 8.77 15.28 -13.36
N ARG A 154 8.31 14.03 -13.52
CA ARG A 154 8.40 13.26 -14.77
C ARG A 154 7.05 12.84 -15.35
N GLY A 155 5.95 12.96 -14.60
CA GLY A 155 4.63 12.57 -15.06
C GLY A 155 4.35 11.11 -14.76
N VAL A 156 3.77 10.37 -15.72
CA VAL A 156 3.47 8.94 -15.58
C VAL A 156 4.37 8.15 -16.52
N ILE A 157 4.99 7.09 -16.01
CA ILE A 157 5.66 6.06 -16.81
C ILE A 157 4.89 4.75 -16.69
N VAL A 158 5.07 3.86 -17.66
CA VAL A 158 4.51 2.50 -17.61
C VAL A 158 5.65 1.51 -17.53
N LEU A 159 5.60 0.61 -16.55
CA LEU A 159 6.56 -0.47 -16.40
C LEU A 159 5.92 -1.81 -16.72
N ASP A 160 6.70 -2.72 -17.31
CA ASP A 160 6.35 -4.12 -17.40
C ASP A 160 6.44 -4.83 -16.03
N ARG A 161 6.02 -6.10 -16.00
CA ARG A 161 6.07 -6.93 -14.78
C ARG A 161 7.48 -7.13 -14.21
N ASN A 162 8.51 -6.92 -15.02
CA ASN A 162 9.93 -7.02 -14.66
C ASN A 162 10.54 -5.65 -14.34
N LEU A 163 9.70 -4.61 -14.18
CA LEU A 163 10.07 -3.22 -13.89
C LEU A 163 10.79 -2.51 -15.04
N LYS A 164 10.71 -3.02 -16.27
CA LYS A 164 11.28 -2.34 -17.43
C LYS A 164 10.32 -1.27 -17.93
N PRO A 165 10.77 -0.02 -18.14
CA PRO A 165 9.96 0.99 -18.80
C PRO A 165 9.55 0.51 -20.19
N LEU A 166 8.27 0.65 -20.50
CA LEU A 166 7.83 0.60 -21.89
C LEU A 166 8.32 1.89 -22.57
N GLU A 167 8.79 1.78 -23.80
CA GLU A 167 9.10 2.98 -24.59
C GLU A 167 7.84 3.85 -24.63
N THR A 168 7.95 5.06 -24.09
CA THR A 168 6.87 6.04 -24.02
C THR A 168 6.23 6.21 -25.40
N LEU A 169 4.90 6.24 -25.48
CA LEU A 169 4.19 6.79 -26.65
C LEU A 169 4.60 8.25 -26.89
#